data_AF-A0A409YLS6-F1
#
_entry.id   AF-A0A409YLS6-F1
#
_cell.length_a   1.000
_cell.length_b   1.000
_cell.length_c   1.000
_cell.angle_alpha   90.00
_cell.angle_beta   90.00
_cell.angle_gamma   90.00
#
_symmetry.space_group_name_H-M   'P 1'
#
loop_
_entity.id
_entity.type
_entity.pdbx_description
1 polymer ?
#
loop_
_entity_poly.entity_id
_entity_poly.type
_entity_poly.pdbx_seq_one_letter_code
_entity_poly.pdbx_strand_id
1 'polypeptide(L)'
;MVFSGDFAQLPPAVGGENVSLYSNTIGSVAGHEKSQEEAIGKALWHQITTVVILRQNMRQKTQSPEDTKLRTALENMRYKSCSAEDIAFLRTLITSKSPNRPSICDDEFRNVSIITARNLHKDEINRAGAIRFAEENNQTLTEFFSDDSPYLGNADLEKIRGLKKINSISDEMQQGLWDQPPSTAEKFISGKLSLCIEAKKDLSMDGKPKWETEDNRYWIHYL
;
A
#
# COMPACT_ATOMS: atom_id res chain seq x y z
N MET A 1 -3.03 19.93 -17.61
CA MET A 1 -3.27 18.82 -16.66
C MET A 1 -2.80 17.55 -17.33
N VAL A 2 -1.96 16.75 -16.65
CA VAL A 2 -1.49 15.46 -17.16
C VAL A 2 -1.97 14.39 -16.20
N PHE A 3 -2.74 13.45 -16.72
CA PHE A 3 -3.17 12.27 -15.98
C PHE A 3 -2.37 11.06 -16.46
N SER A 4 -1.98 10.21 -15.53
CA SER A 4 -1.34 8.94 -15.82
C SER A 4 -1.92 7.87 -14.92
N GLY A 5 -2.31 6.75 -15.49
CA GLY A 5 -2.88 5.63 -14.76
C GLY A 5 -3.21 4.48 -15.69
N ASP A 6 -3.59 3.35 -15.10
CA ASP A 6 -4.06 2.18 -15.83
C ASP A 6 -5.48 1.85 -15.37
N PHE A 7 -6.45 2.11 -16.25
CA PHE A 7 -7.88 1.92 -15.96
C PHE A 7 -8.33 0.46 -15.90
N ALA A 8 -7.45 -0.49 -16.22
CA ALA A 8 -7.70 -1.91 -16.00
C ALA A 8 -7.28 -2.38 -14.59
N GLN A 9 -6.80 -1.47 -13.73
CA GLN A 9 -6.45 -1.75 -12.35
C GLN A 9 -7.65 -1.51 -11.41
N LEU A 10 -7.38 -1.45 -10.10
CA LEU A 10 -8.40 -1.29 -9.07
C LEU A 10 -9.15 0.04 -9.24
N PRO A 11 -10.49 0.04 -9.18
CA PRO A 11 -11.28 1.26 -9.15
C PRO A 11 -11.06 2.02 -7.83
N PRO A 12 -11.55 3.27 -7.71
CA PRO A 12 -11.55 4.00 -6.44
C PRO A 12 -12.10 3.14 -5.29
N ALA A 13 -11.38 3.12 -4.16
CA ALA A 13 -11.71 2.27 -3.02
C ALA A 13 -13.10 2.57 -2.43
N VAL A 14 -13.47 3.86 -2.40
CA VAL A 14 -14.80 4.33 -1.98
C VAL A 14 -15.63 4.61 -3.23
N GLY A 15 -16.82 4.04 -3.32
CA GLY A 15 -17.76 4.26 -4.44
C GLY A 15 -17.50 3.43 -5.71
N GLY A 16 -16.34 2.78 -5.82
CA GLY A 16 -16.02 1.82 -6.89
C GLY A 16 -16.05 2.44 -8.29
N GLU A 17 -16.41 1.64 -9.29
CA GLU A 17 -16.45 2.08 -10.69
C GLU A 17 -17.45 3.23 -10.93
N ASN A 18 -18.51 3.36 -10.13
CA ASN A 18 -19.56 4.38 -10.33
C ASN A 18 -19.05 5.82 -10.12
N VAL A 19 -18.10 5.99 -9.21
CA VAL A 19 -17.50 7.31 -8.92
C VAL A 19 -16.21 7.54 -9.70
N SER A 20 -15.78 6.57 -10.50
CA SER A 20 -14.60 6.72 -11.35
C SER A 20 -14.83 7.79 -12.42
N LEU A 21 -13.77 8.52 -12.79
CA LEU A 21 -13.84 9.54 -13.84
C LEU A 21 -14.19 8.96 -15.21
N TYR A 22 -13.86 7.69 -15.43
CA TYR A 22 -14.10 6.93 -16.65
C TYR A 22 -15.40 6.11 -16.61
N SER A 23 -16.26 6.32 -15.60
CA SER A 23 -17.56 5.65 -15.53
C SER A 23 -18.44 6.10 -16.70
N ASN A 24 -19.22 5.18 -17.27
CA ASN A 24 -20.22 5.51 -18.30
C ASN A 24 -21.48 6.19 -17.73
N THR A 25 -21.53 6.45 -16.42
CA THR A 25 -22.67 7.08 -15.76
C THR A 25 -22.61 8.60 -15.96
N ILE A 26 -23.42 9.10 -16.89
CA ILE A 26 -23.58 10.53 -17.22
C ILE A 26 -24.83 11.08 -16.52
N GLY A 27 -24.74 12.27 -15.94
CA GLY A 27 -25.91 13.01 -15.44
C GLY A 27 -26.26 12.78 -13.97
N SER A 28 -25.31 13.01 -13.06
CA SER A 28 -25.59 13.05 -11.62
C SER A 28 -26.29 14.35 -11.22
N VAL A 29 -27.52 14.26 -10.72
CA VAL A 29 -28.18 15.37 -10.01
C VAL A 29 -27.56 15.45 -8.61
N ALA A 30 -26.64 16.39 -8.42
CA ALA A 30 -25.88 16.52 -7.18
C ALA A 30 -26.58 17.45 -6.18
N GLY A 31 -27.26 16.87 -5.19
CA GLY A 31 -27.84 17.61 -4.06
C GLY A 31 -26.83 17.96 -2.96
N HIS A 32 -25.63 17.36 -2.97
CA HIS A 32 -24.60 17.52 -1.95
C HIS A 32 -23.24 17.87 -2.59
N GLU A 33 -22.41 18.61 -1.86
CA GLU A 33 -21.12 19.17 -2.30
C GLU A 33 -20.20 18.12 -2.93
N LYS A 34 -19.99 16.98 -2.26
CA LYS A 34 -19.17 15.88 -2.78
C LYS A 34 -19.62 15.39 -4.17
N SER A 35 -20.93 15.29 -4.40
CA SER A 35 -21.47 14.87 -5.70
C SER A 35 -21.28 15.95 -6.77
N GLN A 36 -21.19 17.23 -6.39
CA GLN A 36 -20.87 18.32 -7.31
C GLN A 36 -19.40 18.27 -7.70
N GLU A 37 -18.50 18.03 -6.74
CA GLU A 37 -17.07 17.82 -7.01
C GLU A 37 -16.82 16.64 -7.96
N GLU A 38 -17.48 15.50 -7.71
CA GLU A 38 -17.43 14.32 -8.59
C GLU A 38 -17.95 14.65 -10.01
N ALA A 39 -19.05 15.40 -10.12
CA ALA A 39 -19.61 15.82 -11.40
C ALA A 39 -18.68 16.78 -12.17
N ILE A 40 -18.08 17.74 -11.47
CA ILE A 40 -17.08 18.67 -12.05
C ILE A 40 -15.84 17.89 -12.50
N GLY A 41 -15.36 16.96 -11.68
CA GLY A 41 -14.23 16.09 -12.03
C GLY A 41 -14.49 15.31 -13.32
N LYS A 42 -15.69 14.70 -13.46
CA LYS A 42 -16.10 14.02 -14.70
C LYS A 42 -16.20 14.97 -15.89
N ALA A 43 -16.75 16.17 -15.71
CA ALA A 43 -16.82 17.18 -16.77
C ALA A 43 -15.42 17.60 -17.26
N LEU A 44 -14.47 17.82 -16.34
CA LEU A 44 -13.07 18.11 -16.68
C LEU A 44 -12.38 16.93 -17.37
N TRP A 45 -12.68 15.70 -16.94
CA TRP A 45 -12.17 14.49 -17.60
C TRP A 45 -12.60 14.41 -19.07
N HIS A 46 -13.85 14.75 -19.38
CA HIS A 46 -14.35 14.80 -20.76
C HIS A 46 -13.75 15.92 -21.62
N GLN A 47 -13.05 16.90 -21.03
CA GLN A 47 -12.32 17.94 -21.78
C GLN A 47 -10.93 17.48 -22.25
N ILE A 48 -10.48 16.28 -21.87
CA ILE A 48 -9.20 15.73 -22.33
C ILE A 48 -9.30 15.39 -23.82
N THR A 49 -8.49 16.06 -24.63
CA THR A 49 -8.47 15.88 -26.10
C THR A 49 -7.37 14.93 -26.58
N THR A 50 -6.38 14.65 -25.74
CA THR A 50 -5.18 13.88 -26.12
C THR A 50 -4.99 12.71 -25.19
N VAL A 51 -4.89 11.50 -25.76
CA VAL A 51 -4.59 10.27 -25.03
C VAL A 51 -3.33 9.64 -25.62
N VAL A 52 -2.36 9.34 -24.77
CA VAL A 52 -1.13 8.63 -25.15
C VAL A 52 -1.14 7.26 -24.50
N ILE A 53 -0.99 6.20 -25.31
CA ILE A 53 -0.95 4.82 -24.83
C ILE A 53 0.48 4.29 -24.96
N LEU A 54 1.10 3.95 -23.82
CA LEU A 54 2.39 3.29 -23.79
C LEU A 54 2.20 1.79 -24.06
N ARG A 55 2.92 1.26 -25.05
CA ARG A 55 2.79 -0.16 -25.48
C ARG A 55 3.92 -1.06 -25.01
N GLN A 56 5.07 -0.49 -24.65
CA GLN A 56 6.24 -1.26 -24.27
C GLN A 56 6.26 -1.50 -22.75
N ASN A 57 6.27 -2.77 -22.34
CA ASN A 57 6.44 -3.15 -20.94
C ASN A 57 7.92 -3.09 -20.56
N MET A 58 8.26 -2.22 -19.61
CA MET A 58 9.64 -2.05 -19.13
C MET A 58 9.95 -2.87 -17.86
N ARG A 59 8.96 -3.55 -17.28
CA ARG A 59 9.08 -4.36 -16.06
C ARG A 59 9.58 -5.77 -16.36
N GLN A 60 9.08 -6.40 -17.42
CA GLN A 60 9.47 -7.74 -17.87
C GLN A 60 10.31 -7.64 -19.14
N LYS A 61 11.60 -7.31 -19.00
CA LYS A 61 12.53 -7.18 -20.14
C LYS A 61 13.09 -8.52 -20.61
N THR A 62 13.23 -9.48 -19.69
CA THR A 62 13.69 -10.84 -19.97
C THR A 62 12.62 -11.57 -20.79
N GLN A 63 13.07 -12.36 -21.77
CA GLN A 63 12.19 -13.08 -22.69
C GLN A 63 12.43 -14.59 -22.62
N SER A 64 12.36 -15.17 -21.43
CA SER A 64 12.24 -16.63 -21.35
C SER A 64 10.90 -17.08 -21.97
N PRO A 65 10.78 -18.36 -22.38
CA PRO A 65 9.49 -18.92 -22.79
C PRO A 65 8.41 -18.76 -21.72
N GLU A 66 8.77 -18.91 -20.44
CA GLU A 66 7.90 -18.73 -19.28
C GLU A 66 7.49 -17.26 -19.09
N ASP A 67 8.42 -16.31 -19.23
CA ASP A 67 8.11 -14.88 -19.18
C ASP A 67 7.13 -14.47 -20.28
N THR A 68 7.27 -15.08 -21.46
CA THR A 68 6.35 -14.85 -22.59
C THR A 68 4.95 -15.36 -22.27
N LYS A 69 4.83 -16.57 -21.71
CA LYS A 69 3.53 -17.11 -21.25
C LYS A 69 2.91 -16.23 -20.18
N LEU A 70 3.69 -15.80 -19.19
CA LEU A 70 3.20 -14.92 -18.13
C LEU A 70 2.73 -13.57 -18.68
N ARG A 71 3.49 -12.96 -19.59
CA ARG A 71 3.11 -11.71 -20.25
C ARG A 71 1.81 -11.84 -21.04
N THR A 72 1.67 -12.91 -21.83
CA THR A 72 0.44 -13.20 -22.57
C THR A 72 -0.75 -13.40 -21.62
N ALA A 73 -0.58 -14.17 -20.55
CA ALA A 73 -1.63 -14.38 -19.55
C ALA A 73 -2.03 -13.08 -18.85
N LEU A 74 -1.08 -12.20 -18.52
CA LEU A 74 -1.34 -10.87 -17.92
C LEU A 74 -2.13 -9.95 -18.88
N GLU A 75 -1.78 -9.94 -20.16
CA GLU A 75 -2.50 -9.17 -21.17
C GLU A 75 -3.93 -9.69 -21.35
N ASN A 76 -4.11 -11.01 -21.40
CA ASN A 76 -5.44 -11.62 -21.48
C ASN A 76 -6.27 -11.38 -20.20
N MET A 77 -5.66 -11.43 -19.01
CA MET A 77 -6.35 -11.09 -17.76
C MET A 77 -6.88 -9.65 -17.78
N ARG A 78 -6.09 -8.71 -18.32
CA ARG A 78 -6.49 -7.30 -18.46
C ARG A 78 -7.79 -7.13 -19.23
N TYR A 79 -8.01 -7.96 -20.25
CA TYR A 79 -9.20 -7.92 -21.12
C TYR A 79 -10.25 -8.99 -20.77
N LYS A 80 -10.11 -9.67 -19.63
CA LYS A 80 -10.99 -10.77 -19.20
C LYS A 80 -11.09 -11.89 -20.25
N SER A 81 -10.00 -12.16 -20.97
CA SER A 81 -9.93 -13.06 -22.13
C SER A 81 -8.94 -14.23 -21.92
N CYS A 82 -8.76 -14.70 -20.69
CA CYS A 82 -7.85 -15.81 -20.39
C CYS A 82 -8.25 -17.09 -21.12
N SER A 83 -7.27 -17.72 -21.77
CA SER A 83 -7.42 -19.02 -22.43
C SER A 83 -7.25 -20.18 -21.45
N ALA A 84 -7.54 -21.40 -21.92
CA ALA A 84 -7.31 -22.62 -21.13
C ALA A 84 -5.80 -22.81 -20.84
N GLU A 85 -4.94 -22.43 -21.79
CA GLU A 85 -3.49 -22.46 -21.67
C GLU A 85 -2.99 -21.46 -20.63
N ASP A 86 -3.55 -20.24 -20.59
CA ASP A 86 -3.23 -19.25 -19.55
C ASP A 86 -3.54 -19.79 -18.15
N ILE A 87 -4.74 -20.37 -17.97
CA ILE A 87 -5.17 -20.94 -16.70
C ILE A 87 -4.29 -22.13 -16.31
N ALA A 88 -3.95 -23.01 -17.27
CA ALA A 88 -3.07 -24.14 -17.04
C ALA A 88 -1.68 -23.68 -16.60
N PHE A 89 -1.12 -22.66 -17.24
CA PHE A 89 0.15 -22.04 -16.86
C PHE A 89 0.08 -21.41 -15.47
N LEU A 90 -0.93 -20.59 -15.16
CA LEU A 90 -1.05 -19.98 -13.83
C LEU A 90 -1.16 -21.02 -12.71
N ARG A 91 -1.81 -22.17 -12.99
CA ARG A 91 -1.89 -23.29 -12.03
C ARG A 91 -0.53 -23.94 -11.74
N THR A 92 0.47 -23.84 -12.62
CA THR A 92 1.82 -24.33 -12.32
C THR A 92 2.55 -23.44 -11.32
N LEU A 93 2.12 -22.18 -11.15
CA LEU A 93 2.71 -21.21 -10.21
C LEU A 93 2.10 -21.32 -8.80
N ILE A 94 1.09 -22.17 -8.61
CA ILE A 94 0.47 -22.38 -7.30
C ILE A 94 1.41 -23.21 -6.43
N THR A 95 1.70 -22.69 -5.24
CA THR A 95 2.52 -23.39 -4.23
C THR A 95 2.00 -24.80 -3.96
N SER A 96 2.89 -25.79 -3.88
CA SER A 96 2.55 -27.18 -3.58
C SER A 96 3.63 -27.87 -2.76
N LYS A 97 3.24 -28.91 -2.01
CA LYS A 97 4.19 -29.83 -1.32
C LYS A 97 4.71 -30.95 -2.23
N SER A 98 4.25 -31.01 -3.48
CA SER A 98 4.68 -32.04 -4.42
C SER A 98 6.13 -31.81 -4.87
N PRO A 99 6.93 -32.86 -5.12
CA PRO A 99 8.25 -32.73 -5.71
C PRO A 99 8.21 -31.96 -7.04
N ASN A 100 9.24 -31.14 -7.30
CA ASN A 100 9.38 -30.30 -8.51
C ASN A 100 8.27 -29.24 -8.72
N ARG A 101 7.61 -28.79 -7.65
CA ARG A 101 6.73 -27.61 -7.69
C ARG A 101 7.24 -26.56 -6.71
N PRO A 102 7.03 -25.26 -7.00
CA PRO A 102 7.41 -24.21 -6.08
C PRO A 102 6.62 -24.37 -4.78
N SER A 103 7.28 -24.12 -3.66
CA SER A 103 6.68 -24.11 -2.34
C SER A 103 6.99 -22.78 -1.67
N ILE A 104 5.99 -22.17 -1.05
CA ILE A 104 6.18 -20.94 -0.26
C ILE A 104 7.14 -21.15 0.93
N CYS A 105 7.42 -22.41 1.28
CA CYS A 105 8.40 -22.77 2.30
C CYS A 105 9.85 -22.83 1.78
N ASP A 106 10.07 -22.69 0.47
CA ASP A 106 11.41 -22.70 -0.10
C ASP A 106 12.18 -21.43 0.30
N ASP A 107 13.49 -21.56 0.51
CA ASP A 107 14.35 -20.48 1.02
C ASP A 107 14.33 -19.22 0.13
N GLU A 108 14.11 -19.39 -1.18
CA GLU A 108 14.01 -18.28 -2.13
C GLU A 108 12.83 -17.34 -1.82
N PHE A 109 11.76 -17.86 -1.19
CA PHE A 109 10.60 -17.08 -0.79
C PHE A 109 10.66 -16.60 0.66
N ARG A 110 11.79 -16.80 1.36
CA ARG A 110 11.90 -16.45 2.79
C ARG A 110 11.64 -14.97 3.03
N ASN A 111 12.28 -14.10 2.26
CA ASN A 111 12.27 -12.64 2.46
C ASN A 111 11.66 -11.88 1.27
N VAL A 112 10.70 -12.49 0.57
CA VAL A 112 9.98 -11.84 -0.53
C VAL A 112 8.75 -11.08 -0.04
N SER A 113 8.32 -10.08 -0.80
CA SER A 113 7.07 -9.36 -0.53
C SER A 113 5.85 -10.23 -0.76
N ILE A 114 4.92 -10.23 0.19
CA ILE A 114 3.65 -10.97 0.12
C ILE A 114 2.51 -9.99 -0.06
N ILE A 115 1.75 -10.14 -1.15
CA ILE A 115 0.54 -9.36 -1.41
C ILE A 115 -0.65 -10.10 -0.80
N THR A 116 -1.45 -9.41 0.01
CA THR A 116 -2.66 -9.99 0.61
C THR A 116 -3.90 -9.18 0.27
N ALA A 117 -5.07 -9.80 0.35
CA ALA A 117 -6.33 -9.14 0.07
C ALA A 117 -6.82 -8.21 1.20
N ARG A 118 -6.29 -8.33 2.42
CA ARG A 118 -6.77 -7.59 3.60
C ARG A 118 -5.61 -7.05 4.40
N ASN A 119 -5.70 -5.78 4.82
CA ASN A 119 -4.68 -5.14 5.66
C ASN A 119 -4.41 -5.91 6.95
N LEU A 120 -5.43 -6.51 7.58
CA LEU A 120 -5.25 -7.34 8.78
C LEU A 120 -4.23 -8.49 8.56
N HIS A 121 -4.30 -9.16 7.41
CA HIS A 121 -3.37 -10.26 7.10
C HIS A 121 -1.97 -9.71 6.77
N LYS A 122 -1.90 -8.59 6.05
CA LYS A 122 -0.63 -7.90 5.78
C LYS A 122 0.09 -7.54 7.08
N ASP A 123 -0.62 -6.93 8.03
CA ASP A 123 -0.06 -6.47 9.30
C ASP A 123 0.51 -7.64 10.10
N GLU A 124 -0.23 -8.75 10.20
CA GLU A 124 0.22 -9.93 10.95
C GLU A 124 1.40 -10.64 10.28
N ILE A 125 1.39 -10.76 8.95
CA ILE A 125 2.52 -11.32 8.19
C ILE A 125 3.76 -10.45 8.35
N ASN A 126 3.62 -9.12 8.27
CA ASN A 126 4.74 -8.20 8.46
C ASN A 126 5.29 -8.25 9.88
N ARG A 127 4.42 -8.32 10.90
CA ARG A 127 4.82 -8.47 12.31
C ARG A 127 5.62 -9.74 12.54
N ALA A 128 5.10 -10.89 12.09
CA ALA A 128 5.78 -12.18 12.22
C ALA A 128 7.09 -12.20 11.41
N GLY A 129 7.07 -11.65 10.20
CA GLY A 129 8.25 -11.55 9.33
C GLY A 129 9.37 -10.68 9.93
N ALA A 130 9.02 -9.54 10.55
CA ALA A 130 9.98 -8.65 11.18
C ALA A 130 10.68 -9.31 12.38
N ILE A 131 9.92 -9.97 13.26
CA ILE A 131 10.47 -10.69 14.44
C ILE A 131 11.45 -11.76 13.99
N ARG A 132 11.00 -12.61 13.07
CA ARG A 132 11.78 -13.70 12.50
C ARG A 132 13.04 -13.22 11.80
N PHE A 133 12.94 -12.16 10.99
CA PHE A 133 14.09 -11.57 10.31
C PHE A 133 15.14 -11.07 11.31
N ALA A 134 14.71 -10.42 12.40
CA ALA A 134 15.59 -9.95 13.45
C ALA A 134 16.32 -11.11 14.14
N GLU A 135 15.59 -12.17 14.50
CA GLU A 135 16.16 -13.39 15.12
C GLU A 135 17.18 -14.07 14.20
N GLU A 136 16.85 -14.29 12.92
CA GLU A 136 17.73 -14.96 11.96
C GLU A 136 19.01 -14.17 11.66
N ASN A 137 18.95 -12.84 11.73
CA ASN A 137 20.08 -11.96 11.43
C ASN A 137 20.80 -11.44 12.67
N ASN A 138 20.42 -11.90 13.88
CA ASN A 138 20.93 -11.38 15.16
C ASN A 138 20.83 -9.86 15.28
N GLN A 139 19.74 -9.30 14.77
CA GLN A 139 19.41 -7.87 14.84
C GLN A 139 18.35 -7.62 15.91
N THR A 140 18.23 -6.38 16.36
CA THR A 140 17.19 -5.97 17.31
C THR A 140 16.16 -5.11 16.59
N LEU A 141 14.88 -5.42 16.81
CA LEU A 141 13.79 -4.55 16.37
C LEU A 141 13.77 -3.31 17.25
N THR A 142 13.96 -2.16 16.62
CA THR A 142 13.80 -0.85 17.24
C THR A 142 12.38 -0.36 16.95
N GLU A 143 11.67 0.05 18.00
CA GLU A 143 10.34 0.62 17.88
C GLU A 143 10.42 2.14 17.71
N PHE A 144 9.71 2.63 16.71
CA PHE A 144 9.50 4.05 16.43
C PHE A 144 8.03 4.37 16.65
N PHE A 145 7.77 5.44 17.37
CA PHE A 145 6.43 5.84 17.78
C PHE A 145 6.02 7.09 17.03
N SER A 146 4.75 7.16 16.62
CA SER A 146 4.17 8.37 16.05
C SER A 146 4.13 9.48 17.08
N ASP A 147 4.41 10.70 16.62
CA ASP A 147 4.17 11.95 17.35
C ASP A 147 2.86 12.56 16.83
N ASP A 148 1.76 12.25 17.52
CA ASP A 148 0.42 12.63 17.10
C ASP A 148 -0.03 13.93 17.79
N SER A 149 -0.79 14.74 17.05
CA SER A 149 -1.39 15.96 17.59
C SER A 149 -2.90 15.98 17.29
N PRO A 150 -3.72 16.54 18.20
CA PRO A 150 -5.16 16.62 17.96
C PRO A 150 -5.42 17.54 16.76
N TYR A 151 -6.22 17.07 15.81
CA TYR A 151 -6.62 17.88 14.66
C TYR A 151 -7.55 19.01 15.11
N LEU A 152 -7.01 20.23 15.22
CA LEU A 152 -7.76 21.46 15.37
C LEU A 152 -8.25 21.91 13.99
N GLY A 153 -9.25 21.22 13.44
CA GLY A 153 -9.84 21.63 12.17
C GLY A 153 -10.44 23.04 12.27
N ASN A 154 -10.21 23.86 11.24
CA ASN A 154 -10.96 25.09 10.98
C ASN A 154 -12.42 24.81 10.52
N ALA A 155 -13.06 23.78 11.08
CA ALA A 155 -14.45 23.49 10.78
C ALA A 155 -15.34 24.44 11.58
N ASP A 156 -16.35 25.03 10.95
CA ASP A 156 -17.40 25.82 11.62
C ASP A 156 -18.00 25.03 12.78
N LEU A 157 -17.51 25.33 13.99
CA LEU A 157 -17.81 24.65 15.25
C LEU A 157 -19.27 24.78 15.70
N GLU A 158 -20.10 25.52 14.97
CA GLU A 158 -21.51 25.73 15.31
C GLU A 158 -22.41 24.52 15.02
N LYS A 159 -21.98 23.57 14.17
CA LYS A 159 -22.86 22.47 13.73
C LYS A 159 -22.78 21.17 14.53
N ILE A 160 -21.79 20.96 15.40
CA ILE A 160 -21.70 19.71 16.18
C ILE A 160 -21.85 20.00 17.68
N ARG A 161 -23.12 20.09 18.13
CA ARG A 161 -23.44 20.11 19.55
C ARG A 161 -23.02 18.79 20.20
N GLY A 162 -22.05 18.83 21.11
CA GLY A 162 -21.78 17.72 22.05
C GLY A 162 -20.41 17.04 21.97
N LEU A 163 -19.54 17.37 21.00
CA LEU A 163 -18.17 16.83 20.99
C LEU A 163 -17.27 17.65 21.91
N LYS A 164 -16.72 17.02 22.95
CA LYS A 164 -15.66 17.61 23.78
C LYS A 164 -14.42 17.81 22.89
N LYS A 165 -13.96 19.05 22.78
CA LYS A 165 -12.67 19.35 22.14
C LYS A 165 -11.55 18.69 22.95
N ILE A 166 -10.81 17.79 22.33
CA ILE A 166 -9.57 17.24 22.88
C ILE A 166 -8.46 18.21 22.49
N ASN A 167 -7.97 18.99 23.46
CA ASN A 167 -6.91 19.97 23.22
C ASN A 167 -5.50 19.37 23.26
N SER A 168 -5.36 18.15 23.79
CA SER A 168 -4.11 17.43 23.96
C SER A 168 -4.39 15.94 24.06
N ILE A 169 -3.55 15.12 23.46
CA ILE A 169 -3.62 13.66 23.59
C ILE A 169 -2.98 13.30 24.93
N SER A 170 -3.69 12.56 25.79
CA SER A 170 -3.13 12.04 27.03
C SER A 170 -2.20 10.87 26.75
N ASP A 171 -1.22 10.63 27.63
CA ASP A 171 -0.30 9.49 27.50
C ASP A 171 -1.03 8.15 27.39
N GLU A 172 -2.11 7.96 28.16
CA GLU A 172 -2.96 6.75 28.08
C GLU A 172 -3.60 6.59 26.69
N MET A 173 -4.07 7.69 26.09
CA MET A 173 -4.66 7.65 24.76
C MET A 173 -3.58 7.43 23.69
N GLN A 174 -2.41 8.06 23.83
CA GLN A 174 -1.28 7.87 22.92
C GLN A 174 -0.79 6.42 22.94
N GLN A 175 -0.66 5.83 24.13
CA GLN A 175 -0.32 4.41 24.29
C GLN A 175 -1.36 3.52 23.62
N GLY A 176 -2.66 3.82 23.84
CA GLY A 176 -3.75 3.12 23.19
C GLY A 176 -3.68 3.18 21.66
N LEU A 177 -3.25 4.31 21.08
CA LEU A 177 -3.05 4.48 19.64
C LEU A 177 -1.85 3.67 19.11
N TRP A 178 -0.73 3.65 19.85
CA TRP A 178 0.45 2.87 19.49
C TRP A 178 0.23 1.35 19.54
N ASP A 179 -0.66 0.90 20.42
CA ASP A 179 -0.99 -0.53 20.57
C ASP A 179 -2.08 -1.00 19.60
N GLN A 180 -2.71 -0.10 18.84
CA GLN A 180 -3.66 -0.50 17.81
C GLN A 180 -2.96 -1.15 16.61
N PRO A 181 -3.53 -2.23 16.03
CA PRO A 181 -3.10 -2.71 14.73
C PRO A 181 -3.29 -1.63 13.65
N PRO A 182 -2.34 -1.46 12.70
CA PRO A 182 -2.46 -0.44 11.64
C PRO A 182 -3.77 -0.54 10.85
N SER A 183 -4.25 -1.77 10.63
CA SER A 183 -5.51 -2.07 9.94
C SER A 183 -6.77 -1.53 10.61
N THR A 184 -6.73 -1.12 11.88
CA THR A 184 -7.89 -0.51 12.56
C THR A 184 -7.96 1.01 12.36
N ALA A 185 -6.87 1.65 11.93
CA ALA A 185 -6.85 3.07 11.62
C ALA A 185 -7.54 3.37 10.29
N GLU A 186 -8.33 4.45 10.21
CA GLU A 186 -9.09 4.83 9.00
C GLU A 186 -8.21 4.99 7.76
N LYS A 187 -6.99 5.50 7.95
CA LYS A 187 -5.98 5.69 6.88
C LYS A 187 -4.96 4.55 6.81
N PHE A 188 -5.14 3.49 7.59
CA PHE A 188 -4.22 2.36 7.72
C PHE A 188 -2.78 2.77 8.07
N ILE A 189 -2.63 3.88 8.81
CA ILE A 189 -1.34 4.41 9.26
C ILE A 189 -1.04 3.77 10.61
N SER A 190 0.18 3.25 10.77
CA SER A 190 0.61 2.68 12.05
C SER A 190 1.01 3.78 13.02
N GLY A 191 0.56 3.68 14.28
CA GLY A 191 1.11 4.48 15.38
C GLY A 191 2.49 4.01 15.83
N LYS A 192 2.88 2.77 15.49
CA LYS A 192 4.17 2.18 15.88
C LYS A 192 4.82 1.42 14.74
N LEU A 193 6.08 1.69 14.47
CA LEU A 193 6.85 1.02 13.43
C LEU A 193 8.03 0.28 14.04
N SER A 194 8.15 -1.02 13.76
CA SER A 194 9.27 -1.85 14.21
C SER A 194 10.23 -2.09 13.04
N LEU A 195 11.47 -1.63 13.16
CA LEU A 195 12.51 -1.80 12.12
C LEU A 195 13.78 -2.39 12.71
N CYS A 196 14.45 -3.24 11.93
CA CYS A 196 15.85 -3.53 12.19
C CYS A 196 16.69 -2.39 11.63
N ILE A 197 17.34 -1.62 12.50
CA ILE A 197 18.29 -0.60 12.09
C ILE A 197 19.66 -1.26 12.08
N GLU A 198 20.32 -1.30 10.94
CA GLU A 198 21.76 -1.57 10.93
C GLU A 198 22.46 -0.42 11.68
N ALA A 199 22.70 -0.60 12.98
CA ALA A 199 23.68 0.21 13.66
C ALA A 199 25.04 -0.21 13.08
N LYS A 200 25.51 0.50 12.05
CA LYS A 200 26.94 0.50 11.74
C LYS A 200 27.65 0.90 13.03
N LYS A 201 28.25 -0.09 13.67
CA LYS A 201 28.95 0.04 14.95
C LYS A 201 30.31 0.67 14.68
N ASP A 202 30.34 1.88 14.14
CA ASP A 202 31.54 2.70 14.21
C ASP A 202 31.63 3.21 15.65
N LEU A 203 32.36 2.47 16.47
CA LEU A 203 32.73 2.85 17.82
C LEU A 203 33.47 4.20 17.75
N SER A 204 32.77 5.29 18.04
CA SER A 204 33.45 6.51 18.47
C SER A 204 34.10 6.24 19.82
N MET A 205 35.28 6.81 20.07
CA MET A 205 36.09 6.56 21.26
C MET A 205 35.43 6.96 22.60
N ASP A 206 34.21 7.50 22.57
CA ASP A 206 33.57 8.11 23.73
C ASP A 206 32.37 7.30 24.25
N GLY A 207 32.08 6.13 23.67
CA GLY A 207 31.06 5.20 24.19
C GLY A 207 29.62 5.72 24.18
N LYS A 208 29.33 6.82 23.47
CA LYS A 208 27.98 7.36 23.29
C LYS A 208 27.52 7.13 21.84
N PRO A 209 26.29 6.63 21.60
CA PRO A 209 25.74 6.55 20.26
C PRO A 209 25.58 7.97 19.69
N LYS A 210 26.38 8.28 18.67
CA LYS A 210 26.26 9.51 17.88
C LYS A 210 25.26 9.25 16.76
N TRP A 211 24.03 9.72 16.93
CA TRP A 211 23.04 9.77 15.86
C TRP A 211 23.26 11.07 15.05
N GLU A 212 24.37 11.14 14.31
CA GLU A 212 24.58 12.20 13.32
C GLU A 212 24.31 11.60 11.93
N THR A 213 23.14 11.89 11.37
CA THR A 213 22.81 11.60 9.97
C THR A 213 22.77 12.92 9.20
N GLU A 214 23.71 13.11 8.28
CA GLU A 214 23.81 14.29 7.41
C GLU A 214 22.69 14.40 6.35
N ASP A 215 21.77 13.44 6.26
CA ASP A 215 20.58 13.58 5.43
C ASP A 215 19.41 12.80 6.03
N ASN A 216 18.57 13.52 6.79
CA ASN A 216 17.29 13.06 7.35
C ASN A 216 16.24 12.77 6.25
N ARG A 217 16.50 11.80 5.37
CA ARG A 217 15.50 11.31 4.40
C ARG A 217 15.45 9.79 4.41
N TYR A 218 14.69 9.25 5.35
CA TYR A 218 14.18 7.88 5.25
C TYR A 218 12.93 7.90 4.37
N TRP A 219 13.09 7.50 3.11
CA TRP A 219 11.95 7.15 2.26
C TRP A 219 11.46 5.76 2.68
N ILE A 220 10.47 5.73 3.58
CA ILE A 220 9.71 4.51 3.83
C ILE A 220 8.74 4.37 2.65
N HIS A 221 9.07 3.48 1.71
CA HIS A 221 8.10 3.02 0.73
C HIS A 221 7.05 2.21 1.47
N TYR A 222 5.89 2.82 1.71
CA TYR A 222 4.66 2.09 2.01
C TYR A 222 4.37 1.17 0.81
N LEU A 223 4.53 -0.13 1.00
CA LEU A 223 4.04 -1.18 0.11
C LEU A 223 2.73 -1.74 0.67
#